data_AF-A0A0M3JQQ4-F1
#
_entry.id   AF-A0A0M3JQQ4-F1
#
_cell.length_a   1.000
_cell.length_b   1.000
_cell.length_c   1.000
_cell.angle_alpha   90.00
_cell.angle_beta   90.00
_cell.angle_gamma   90.00
#
_symmetry.space_group_name_H-M   'P 1'
#
loop_
_entity.id
_entity.type
_entity.pdbx_description
1 polymer ?
#
loop_
_entity_poly.entity_id
_entity_poly.type
_entity_poly.pdbx_seq_one_letter_code
_entity_poly.pdbx_strand_id
1 'polypeptide(L)'
;MGLQGKHGPISDHWSSELKRLIESLLDLNENKRPLLKELLTCPLILPVCMSIHLDLGQLPCAPSRKGRRAIGMSNSKVLRTQPVRAKQQAQL
;
A
#
# COMPACT_ATOMS: atom_id res chain seq x y z
N MET A 1 -4.47 -43.52 -16.09
CA MET A 1 -3.79 -43.40 -14.77
C MET A 1 -3.65 -41.92 -14.45
N GLY A 2 -4.57 -41.35 -13.67
CA GLY A 2 -4.51 -39.93 -13.29
C GLY A 2 -3.61 -39.74 -12.08
N LEU A 3 -2.61 -38.86 -12.20
CA LEU A 3 -1.77 -38.41 -11.08
C LEU A 3 -2.69 -37.86 -9.98
N GLN A 4 -2.82 -38.58 -8.87
CA GLN A 4 -3.46 -38.04 -7.68
C GLN A 4 -2.66 -36.79 -7.29
N GLY A 5 -3.28 -35.61 -7.37
CA GLY A 5 -2.71 -34.31 -7.02
C GLY A 5 -2.41 -34.20 -5.53
N LYS A 6 -1.51 -35.05 -5.04
CA LYS A 6 -1.03 -35.08 -3.67
C LYS A 6 0.06 -34.03 -3.55
N HIS A 7 -0.29 -32.91 -2.93
CA HIS A 7 0.70 -31.98 -2.41
C HIS A 7 1.05 -32.34 -0.96
N GLY A 8 2.22 -31.92 -0.50
CA GLY A 8 2.57 -32.01 0.92
C GLY A 8 1.61 -31.18 1.79
N PRO A 9 1.58 -31.42 3.12
CA PRO A 9 0.78 -30.61 4.03
C PRO A 9 1.24 -29.15 3.98
N ILE A 10 0.28 -28.22 4.00
CA ILE A 10 0.57 -26.80 4.10
C ILE A 10 1.07 -26.52 5.52
N SER A 11 2.20 -25.81 5.63
CA SER A 11 2.84 -25.57 6.93
C SER A 11 1.93 -24.83 7.91
N ASP A 12 2.06 -25.17 9.19
CA ASP A 12 1.10 -24.74 10.20
C ASP A 12 1.15 -23.24 10.53
N HIS A 13 2.29 -22.59 10.30
CA HIS A 13 2.51 -21.18 10.64
C HIS A 13 1.69 -20.19 9.80
N TRP A 14 1.10 -20.62 8.70
CA TRP A 14 0.26 -19.77 7.85
C TRP A 14 -1.16 -19.61 8.40
N SER A 15 -1.79 -18.48 8.06
CA SER A 15 -3.18 -18.22 8.42
C SER A 15 -4.12 -19.26 7.80
N SER A 16 -5.21 -19.57 8.51
CA SER A 16 -6.26 -20.48 8.00
C SER A 16 -6.85 -20.01 6.67
N GLU A 17 -6.98 -18.70 6.49
CA GLU A 17 -7.51 -18.11 5.26
C GLU A 17 -6.58 -18.34 4.07
N LEU A 18 -5.26 -18.19 4.25
CA LEU A 18 -4.27 -18.47 3.21
C LEU A 18 -4.22 -19.97 2.88
N LYS A 19 -4.26 -20.84 3.90
CA LYS A 19 -4.35 -22.30 3.68
C LYS A 19 -5.55 -22.66 2.82
N ARG A 20 -6.73 -22.11 3.14
CA ARG A 20 -7.98 -22.35 2.39
C ARG A 20 -7.90 -21.85 0.94
N LEU A 21 -7.22 -20.71 0.71
CA LEU A 21 -6.97 -20.21 -0.65
C LEU A 21 -6.04 -21.14 -1.43
N ILE A 22 -4.97 -21.65 -0.81
CA ILE A 22 -4.05 -22.60 -1.45
C ILE A 22 -4.80 -23.89 -1.80
N GLU A 23 -5.64 -24.40 -0.91
CA GLU A 23 -6.46 -25.59 -1.15
C GLU A 23 -7.42 -25.41 -2.33
N SER A 24 -8.07 -24.25 -2.47
CA SER A 24 -8.97 -23.98 -3.60
C SER A 24 -8.23 -23.86 -4.94
N LEU A 25 -7.00 -23.36 -4.93
CA LEU A 25 -6.14 -23.30 -6.13
C LEU A 25 -5.65 -24.68 -6.57
N LEU A 26 -5.40 -25.57 -5.62
CA LEU A 26 -4.89 -26.92 -5.85
C LEU A 26 -6.01 -27.98 -5.99
N ASP A 27 -7.28 -27.58 -6.09
CA ASP A 27 -8.41 -28.51 -6.25
C ASP A 27 -8.24 -29.35 -7.52
N LEU A 28 -8.51 -30.65 -7.42
CA LEU A 28 -8.44 -31.59 -8.54
C LEU A 28 -9.50 -31.31 -9.61
N ASN A 29 -10.65 -30.79 -9.19
CA ASN A 29 -11.71 -30.38 -10.10
C ASN A 29 -11.43 -28.95 -10.57
N GLU A 30 -11.08 -28.80 -11.83
CA GLU A 30 -10.82 -27.51 -12.47
C GLU A 30 -11.98 -26.50 -12.31
N ASN A 31 -13.22 -26.98 -12.29
CA ASN A 31 -14.41 -26.14 -12.16
C ASN A 31 -14.60 -25.56 -10.75
N LYS A 32 -13.87 -26.08 -9.75
CA LYS A 32 -13.86 -25.57 -8.39
C LYS A 32 -12.75 -24.56 -8.14
N ARG A 33 -11.77 -24.48 -9.05
CA ARG A 33 -10.67 -23.52 -8.91
C ARG A 33 -11.21 -22.11 -9.13
N PRO A 34 -10.76 -21.13 -8.34
CA PRO A 34 -11.20 -19.75 -8.51
C PRO A 34 -10.73 -19.21 -9.86
N LEU A 35 -11.56 -18.39 -10.48
CA LEU A 35 -11.18 -17.64 -11.67
C LEU A 35 -10.15 -16.56 -11.32
N LEU A 36 -9.34 -16.14 -12.30
CA LEU A 36 -8.35 -15.09 -12.09
C LEU A 36 -8.96 -13.82 -11.49
N LYS A 37 -10.14 -13.41 -11.95
CA LYS A 37 -10.85 -12.24 -11.43
C LYS A 37 -11.22 -12.37 -9.95
N GLU A 38 -11.52 -13.59 -9.49
CA GLU A 38 -11.86 -13.87 -8.08
C GLU A 38 -10.60 -13.90 -7.21
N LEU A 39 -9.49 -14.40 -7.76
CA LEU A 39 -8.19 -14.34 -7.10
C LEU A 39 -7.71 -12.89 -6.93
N LEU A 40 -7.83 -12.06 -7.98
CA LEU A 40 -7.40 -10.66 -7.94
C LEU A 40 -8.29 -9.77 -7.06
N THR A 41 -9.52 -10.18 -6.77
CA THR A 41 -10.41 -9.48 -5.82
C THR A 41 -10.40 -10.11 -4.43
N CYS A 42 -9.62 -11.18 -4.21
CA CYS A 42 -9.46 -11.79 -2.90
C CYS A 42 -8.87 -10.79 -1.90
N PRO A 43 -9.44 -10.64 -0.69
CA PRO A 43 -8.93 -9.69 0.32
C PRO A 43 -7.46 -9.90 0.71
N LEU A 44 -6.95 -11.13 0.61
CA LEU A 44 -5.55 -11.44 0.86
C LEU A 44 -4.61 -11.00 -0.27
N ILE A 45 -5.10 -10.98 -1.51
CA ILE A 45 -4.29 -10.77 -2.72
C ILE A 45 -4.40 -9.32 -3.21
N LEU A 46 -5.61 -8.77 -3.20
CA LEU A 46 -5.92 -7.44 -3.72
C LEU A 46 -5.01 -6.33 -3.15
N PRO A 47 -4.74 -6.24 -1.83
CA PRO A 47 -3.87 -5.20 -1.29
C PRO A 47 -2.43 -5.31 -1.82
N VAL A 48 -1.92 -6.53 -1.99
CA VAL A 48 -0.58 -6.78 -2.54
C VAL A 48 -0.54 -6.36 -4.01
N CYS A 49 -1.56 -6.75 -4.79
CA CYS A 49 -1.70 -6.32 -6.18
C CYS A 49 -1.78 -4.79 -6.31
N MET A 50 -2.53 -4.14 -5.42
CA MET A 50 -2.68 -2.68 -5.39
C MET A 50 -1.36 -1.99 -5.04
N SER A 51 -0.61 -2.46 -4.04
CA SER A 51 0.71 -1.88 -3.72
C SER A 51 1.64 -1.89 -4.94
N ILE A 52 1.71 -3.00 -5.67
CA ILE A 52 2.58 -3.12 -6.85
C ILE A 52 2.26 -2.05 -7.90
N HIS A 53 0.98 -1.74 -8.12
CA HIS A 53 0.55 -0.89 -9.24
C HIS A 53 0.26 0.56 -8.85
N LEU A 54 -0.11 0.83 -7.60
CA LEU A 54 -0.62 2.12 -7.16
C LEU A 54 0.42 2.95 -6.39
N ASP A 55 1.55 2.36 -6.02
CA ASP A 55 2.69 3.10 -5.46
C ASP A 55 3.36 3.99 -6.53
N LEU A 56 3.16 3.66 -7.82
CA LEU A 56 3.62 4.47 -8.94
C LEU A 56 2.81 5.75 -9.06
N GLY A 57 3.47 6.90 -8.84
CA GLY A 57 2.83 8.21 -8.94
C GLY A 57 2.04 8.62 -7.70
N GLN A 58 2.17 7.90 -6.57
CA GLN A 58 1.59 8.34 -5.32
C GLN A 58 2.16 9.72 -4.95
N LEU A 59 1.28 10.70 -4.78
CA LEU A 59 1.68 12.01 -4.26
C LEU A 59 1.67 11.95 -2.73
N PRO A 60 2.68 12.51 -2.05
CA PRO A 60 2.66 12.58 -0.59
C PRO A 60 1.41 13.35 -0.17
N CYS A 61 0.52 12.69 0.57
CA CYS A 61 -0.62 13.37 1.15
C CYS A 61 -0.07 14.44 2.11
N ALA A 62 -0.33 15.72 1.81
CA ALA A 62 0.07 16.82 2.68
C ALA A 62 -0.39 16.47 4.12
N PRO A 63 0.49 16.56 5.14
CA PRO A 63 0.17 16.09 6.47
C PRO A 63 -1.14 16.74 6.92
N SER A 64 -2.10 15.89 7.32
CA SER A 64 -3.36 16.35 7.86
C SER A 64 -3.08 17.45 8.88
N ARG A 65 -3.72 18.61 8.74
CA ARG A 65 -3.57 19.75 9.63
C ARG A 65 -4.18 19.47 11.02
N LYS A 66 -3.77 18.40 11.69
CA LYS A 66 -4.00 18.16 13.11
C LYS A 66 -2.66 18.17 13.83
N GLY A 67 -2.16 19.38 14.03
CA GLY A 67 -0.98 19.62 14.85
C GLY A 67 -0.16 20.78 14.36
N ARG A 68 -0.59 22.01 14.66
CA ARG A 68 0.37 23.08 14.97
C ARG A 68 1.13 22.64 16.23
N ARG A 69 2.14 21.78 16.09
CA ARG A 69 3.18 21.59 17.11
C ARG A 69 4.49 22.06 16.49
N ALA A 70 4.93 23.20 17.01
CA ALA A 70 6.24 23.84 16.90
C ALA A 70 7.00 23.68 15.58
N ILE A 71 6.92 24.71 14.73
CA ILE A 71 8.01 25.06 13.83
C ILE A 71 9.20 25.49 14.71
N GLY A 72 10.33 24.80 14.58
CA GLY A 72 11.57 25.01 15.33
C GLY A 72 11.81 23.79 16.22
N MET A 73 12.75 22.90 15.91
CA MET A 73 14.17 23.18 15.74
C MET A 73 14.78 22.23 14.70
N SER A 74 15.40 22.77 13.66
CA SER A 74 16.42 22.05 12.90
C SER A 74 17.55 23.02 12.60
N ASN A 75 18.74 22.70 13.11
CA ASN A 75 19.98 23.48 13.01
C ASN A 75 20.57 23.49 11.58
N SER A 76 19.73 23.43 10.55
CA SER A 76 20.19 23.52 9.18
C SER A 76 20.37 24.97 8.79
N LYS A 77 21.62 25.36 8.49
CA LYS A 77 22.02 26.67 7.95
C LYS A 77 21.48 26.88 6.53
N VAL A 78 20.17 26.84 6.34
CA VAL A 78 19.55 27.24 5.08
C VAL A 78 19.43 28.75 5.11
N LEU A 79 20.29 29.43 4.33
CA LEU A 79 20.18 30.86 4.05
C LEU A 79 18.86 31.11 3.30
N ARG A 80 17.79 31.39 4.04
CA ARG A 80 16.54 31.87 3.47
C ARG A 80 16.63 33.38 3.27
N THR A 81 16.70 33.81 2.02
CA THR A 81 16.46 35.22 1.65
C THR A 81 14.97 35.48 1.66
N GLN A 82 14.52 36.38 2.54
CA GLN A 82 13.14 36.86 2.56
C GLN A 82 13.00 38.08 1.62
N PRO A 83 11.91 38.20 0.84
CA PRO A 83 11.66 39.40 0.06
C PRO A 83 11.37 40.57 1.00
N VAL A 84 12.15 41.65 0.88
CA VAL A 84 11.93 42.89 1.64
C VAL A 84 10.69 43.59 1.07
N ARG A 85 9.63 43.66 1.87
CA ARG A 85 8.44 44.47 1.56
C ARG A 85 8.80 45.94 1.78
N ALA A 86 9.09 46.67 0.72
CA ALA A 86 9.26 48.11 0.77
C ALA A 86 7.94 48.76 1.27
N LYS A 87 8.01 49.50 2.38
CA LYS A 87 6.87 50.32 2.85
C LYS A 87 6.75 51.53 1.93
N GLN A 88 5.68 51.60 1.14
CA GLN A 88 5.21 52.85 0.55
C GLN A 88 4.79 53.77 1.70
N GLN A 89 5.55 54.85 1.93
CA GLN A 89 5.06 55.97 2.72
C GLN A 89 4.18 56.83 1.81
N ALA A 90 2.90 56.89 2.13
CA ALA A 90 2.06 58.02 1.74
C ALA A 90 2.47 59.21 2.62
N GLN A 91 2.80 60.34 2.00
CA GLN A 91 2.88 61.64 2.68
C GLN A 91 1.89 62.59 2.00
N LEU A 92 1.19 63.32 2.86
CA LEU A 92 0.29 64.45 2.59
C LEU A 92 1.05 65.64 2.00
#